data_AF-A0A6S7H7P4-F1
#
_entry.id   AF-A0A6S7H7P4-F1
#
_cell.length_a   1.000
_cell.length_b   1.000
_cell.length_c   1.000
_cell.angle_alpha   90.00
_cell.angle_beta   90.00
_cell.angle_gamma   90.00
#
_symmetry.space_group_name_H-M   'P 1'
#
loop_
_entity.id
_entity.type
_entity.pdbx_description
1 polymer ?
#
loop_
_entity_poly.entity_id
_entity_poly.type
_entity_poly.pdbx_seq_one_letter_code
_entity_poly.pdbx_strand_id
1 'polypeptide(L)'
;MALETMHKDSCMCSKSDLDLFSIPPTQVVMEKGFWEDVDPITTISSSDTIEFLCAANSGVYTDLASSYLYVKAKITTAAGGNVDADIQVGPSNLWMHALFSQVE
;
A
#
# COMPACT_ATOMS: atom_id res chain seq x y z
N MET A 1 12.95 16.11 -9.57
CA MET A 1 13.34 15.36 -8.37
C MET A 1 14.79 15.72 -8.10
N ALA A 2 15.07 16.37 -6.97
CA ALA A 2 16.40 16.91 -6.68
C ALA A 2 17.39 15.77 -6.50
N LEU A 3 18.55 15.91 -7.15
CA LEU A 3 19.71 15.02 -7.06
C LEU A 3 20.36 15.19 -5.67
N GLU A 4 19.65 14.83 -4.60
CA GLU A 4 20.17 14.94 -3.24
C GLU A 4 21.08 13.74 -2.93
N THR A 5 22.38 14.01 -3.02
CA THR A 5 23.52 13.30 -2.41
C THR A 5 23.80 11.87 -2.87
N MET A 6 24.32 11.72 -4.09
CA MET A 6 25.09 10.53 -4.47
C MET A 6 26.50 10.59 -3.85
N HIS A 7 26.91 9.53 -3.14
CA HIS A 7 28.29 9.39 -2.66
C HIS A 7 29.25 9.25 -3.85
N LYS A 8 30.38 9.96 -3.84
CA LYS A 8 31.30 10.05 -5.01
C LYS A 8 31.83 8.69 -5.49
N ASP A 9 31.97 7.75 -4.56
CA ASP A 9 32.49 6.40 -4.82
C ASP A 9 31.39 5.35 -5.06
N SER A 10 30.13 5.79 -5.15
CA SER A 10 29.00 4.90 -5.42
C SER A 10 29.02 4.42 -6.87
N CYS A 11 29.06 3.10 -7.08
CA CYS A 11 28.98 2.51 -8.42
C CYS A 11 27.51 2.38 -8.87
N MET A 12 27.29 2.38 -10.19
CA MET A 12 25.96 2.14 -10.76
C MET A 12 25.59 0.66 -10.60
N CYS A 13 24.40 0.37 -10.08
CA CYS A 13 23.95 -1.01 -9.88
C CYS A 13 22.43 -1.17 -10.07
N SER A 14 22.01 -2.39 -10.41
CA SER A 14 20.65 -2.88 -10.19
C SER A 14 20.58 -3.44 -8.76
N LYS A 15 19.79 -2.80 -7.89
CA LYS A 15 19.61 -3.08 -6.46
C LYS A 15 20.01 -4.49 -5.98
N SER A 16 20.98 -4.57 -5.06
CA SER A 16 21.35 -5.79 -4.32
C SER A 16 21.09 -5.59 -2.82
N ASP A 17 20.01 -6.15 -2.29
CA ASP A 17 19.55 -5.91 -0.91
C ASP A 17 20.36 -6.62 0.19
N LEU A 18 21.44 -7.32 -0.15
CA LEU A 18 22.21 -8.14 0.78
C LEU A 18 23.53 -7.54 1.29
N ASP A 19 23.95 -6.38 0.77
CA ASP A 19 25.19 -5.74 1.21
C ASP A 19 24.92 -4.58 2.17
N LEU A 20 25.12 -4.85 3.46
CA LEU A 20 24.78 -3.96 4.58
C LEU A 20 25.93 -3.07 5.02
N PHE A 21 27.17 -3.33 4.56
CA PHE A 21 28.37 -2.71 5.12
C PHE A 21 29.22 -1.96 4.08
N SER A 22 28.95 -2.13 2.79
CA SER A 22 29.60 -1.35 1.75
C SER A 22 28.86 -0.03 1.49
N ILE A 23 29.50 0.85 0.70
CA ILE A 23 28.86 2.06 0.21
C ILE A 23 27.70 1.63 -0.70
N PRO A 24 26.44 1.98 -0.38
CA PRO A 24 25.29 1.54 -1.16
C PRO A 24 25.44 2.02 -2.61
N PRO A 25 25.37 1.12 -3.60
CA PRO A 25 25.47 1.53 -4.99
C PRO A 25 24.26 2.37 -5.40
N THR A 26 24.45 3.30 -6.33
CA THR A 26 23.37 4.15 -6.79
C THR A 26 22.56 3.41 -7.82
N GLN A 27 21.28 3.20 -7.50
CA GLN A 27 20.33 2.64 -8.43
C GLN A 27 20.04 3.63 -9.56
N VAL A 28 20.54 3.32 -10.76
CA VAL A 28 20.34 4.16 -11.97
C VAL A 28 19.32 3.58 -12.94
N VAL A 29 18.82 2.37 -12.67
CA VAL A 29 17.91 1.64 -13.58
C VAL A 29 16.45 2.05 -13.41
N MET A 30 16.03 2.48 -12.21
CA MET A 30 14.68 3.00 -12.00
C MET A 30 14.66 4.50 -12.25
N GLU A 31 14.03 4.91 -13.34
CA GLU A 31 13.95 6.32 -13.74
C GLU A 31 12.91 7.11 -12.94
N LYS A 32 11.82 6.45 -12.52
CA LYS A 32 10.71 7.07 -11.80
C LYS A 32 9.88 6.02 -11.06
N GLY A 33 9.35 6.40 -9.90
CA GLY A 33 8.26 5.68 -9.22
C GLY A 33 6.95 6.46 -9.31
N PHE A 34 5.82 5.74 -9.25
CA PHE A 34 4.49 6.31 -9.15
C PHE A 34 3.60 5.42 -8.28
N TRP A 35 2.52 5.99 -7.76
CA TRP A 35 1.46 5.26 -7.07
C TRP A 35 0.39 4.88 -8.08
N GLU A 36 -0.09 3.65 -8.00
CA GLU A 36 -1.21 3.14 -8.78
C GLU A 36 -2.31 2.73 -7.81
N ASP A 37 -3.52 3.24 -8.05
CA ASP A 37 -4.71 2.83 -7.32
C ASP A 37 -5.32 1.62 -8.02
N VAL A 38 -5.47 0.51 -7.29
CA VAL A 38 -6.06 -0.73 -7.80
C VAL A 38 -7.40 -0.95 -7.10
N ASP A 39 -8.48 -0.89 -7.87
CA ASP A 39 -9.83 -1.19 -7.37
C ASP A 39 -10.04 -2.71 -7.21
N PRO A 40 -10.91 -3.14 -6.28
CA PRO A 40 -11.23 -4.56 -6.13
C PRO A 40 -11.98 -5.09 -7.35
N ILE A 41 -11.69 -6.34 -7.72
CA ILE A 41 -12.40 -7.03 -8.81
C ILE A 41 -13.69 -7.70 -8.33
N THR A 42 -13.82 -7.92 -7.02
CA THR A 42 -15.03 -8.47 -6.40
C THR A 42 -15.94 -7.36 -5.88
N THR A 43 -17.25 -7.65 -5.84
CA THR A 43 -18.20 -6.77 -5.18
C THR A 43 -18.03 -6.88 -3.67
N ILE A 44 -17.94 -5.75 -2.98
CA ILE A 44 -17.81 -5.72 -1.52
C ILE A 44 -19.14 -6.11 -0.88
N SER A 45 -19.17 -7.27 -0.21
CA SER A 45 -20.30 -7.78 0.56
C SER A 45 -19.85 -8.20 1.96
N SER A 46 -20.79 -8.48 2.88
CA SER A 46 -20.48 -8.76 4.29
C SER A 46 -19.79 -10.11 4.55
N SER A 47 -19.67 -10.99 3.55
CA SER A 47 -19.18 -12.35 3.76
C SER A 47 -18.29 -12.88 2.64
N ASP A 48 -17.89 -12.01 1.71
CA ASP A 48 -17.09 -12.37 0.55
C ASP A 48 -15.65 -11.88 0.66
N THR A 49 -14.75 -12.62 0.02
CA THR A 49 -13.35 -12.24 -0.16
C THR A 49 -13.24 -11.00 -1.04
N ILE A 50 -12.46 -10.02 -0.59
CA ILE A 50 -12.12 -8.85 -1.40
C ILE A 50 -10.85 -9.19 -2.19
N GLU A 51 -10.96 -9.28 -3.51
CA GLU A 51 -9.84 -9.65 -4.38
C GLU A 51 -9.37 -8.42 -5.19
N PHE A 52 -8.06 -8.31 -5.35
CA PHE A 52 -7.40 -7.28 -6.15
C PHE A 52 -6.53 -7.94 -7.22
N LEU A 53 -6.57 -7.41 -8.44
CA LEU A 53 -5.71 -7.88 -9.53
C LEU A 53 -4.58 -6.88 -9.77
N CYS A 54 -3.42 -7.15 -9.18
CA CYS A 54 -2.19 -6.39 -9.43
C CYS A 54 -1.44 -6.97 -10.63
N ALA A 55 -1.80 -6.52 -11.84
CA ALA A 55 -1.20 -7.03 -13.08
C ALA A 55 0.27 -6.58 -13.24
N ALA A 56 1.13 -7.48 -13.69
CA ALA A 56 2.50 -7.13 -14.05
C ALA A 56 2.51 -6.26 -15.30
N ASN A 57 3.27 -5.16 -15.26
CA ASN A 57 3.46 -4.27 -16.41
C ASN A 57 4.92 -4.29 -16.85
N SER A 58 5.15 -4.32 -18.17
CA SER A 58 6.50 -4.43 -18.73
C SER A 58 7.32 -3.19 -18.39
N GLY A 59 8.44 -3.38 -17.70
CA GLY A 59 9.33 -2.29 -17.29
C GLY A 59 8.87 -1.54 -16.04
N VAL A 60 7.81 -1.99 -15.37
CA VAL A 60 7.37 -1.48 -14.08
C VAL A 60 7.46 -2.60 -13.05
N TYR A 61 8.04 -2.29 -11.89
CA TYR A 61 8.14 -3.22 -10.77
C TYR A 61 7.28 -2.69 -9.62
N THR A 62 6.48 -3.58 -9.03
CA THR A 62 5.68 -3.26 -7.85
C THR A 62 6.54 -3.35 -6.60
N ASP A 63 6.59 -2.26 -5.82
CA ASP A 63 7.19 -2.28 -4.50
C ASP A 63 6.18 -2.79 -3.46
N LEU A 64 6.29 -4.07 -3.11
CA LEU A 64 5.41 -4.71 -2.12
C LEU A 64 5.58 -4.13 -0.71
N ALA A 65 6.76 -3.62 -0.36
CA ALA A 65 6.97 -3.00 0.95
C ALA A 65 6.24 -1.66 1.06
N SER A 66 6.04 -1.00 -0.08
CA SER A 66 5.31 0.26 -0.21
C SER A 66 3.93 0.03 -0.84
N SER A 67 3.24 -1.04 -0.46
CA SER A 67 1.86 -1.32 -0.90
C SER A 67 0.91 -1.23 0.30
N TYR A 68 -0.21 -0.50 0.14
CA TYR A 68 -1.15 -0.24 1.22
C TYR A 68 -2.58 -0.56 0.80
N LEU A 69 -3.34 -1.16 1.72
CA LEU A 69 -4.79 -1.29 1.56
C LEU A 69 -5.47 0.02 2.01
N TYR A 70 -6.20 0.64 1.09
CA TYR A 70 -6.98 1.84 1.39
C TYR A 70 -8.45 1.49 1.65
N VAL A 71 -8.96 1.85 2.83
CA VAL A 71 -10.36 1.59 3.23
C VAL A 71 -11.10 2.91 3.43
N LYS A 72 -12.22 3.05 2.71
CA LYS A 72 -13.18 4.14 2.88
C LYS A 72 -14.49 3.59 3.44
N ALA A 73 -14.81 3.95 4.68
CA ALA A 73 -16.01 3.48 5.37
C ALA A 73 -16.83 4.64 5.96
N LYS A 74 -18.11 4.36 6.23
CA LYS A 74 -19.03 5.26 6.94
C LYS A 74 -19.70 4.48 8.06
N ILE A 75 -19.70 5.02 9.26
CA ILE A 75 -20.47 4.47 10.38
C ILE A 75 -21.93 4.90 10.22
N THR A 76 -22.84 3.94 10.25
CA THR A 76 -24.28 4.15 10.09
C THR A 76 -25.06 3.47 11.22
N THR A 77 -26.32 3.86 11.39
CA THR A 77 -27.27 3.09 12.21
C THR A 77 -27.62 1.77 11.51
N ALA A 78 -28.25 0.84 12.23
CA ALA A 78 -28.71 -0.43 11.65
C ALA A 78 -29.66 -0.25 10.44
N ALA A 79 -30.33 0.90 10.34
CA ALA A 79 -31.18 1.26 9.20
C ALA A 79 -30.43 1.95 8.04
N GLY A 80 -29.09 2.09 8.12
CA GLY A 80 -28.26 2.73 7.10
C GLY A 80 -28.19 4.27 7.19
N GLY A 81 -28.83 4.87 8.19
CA GLY A 81 -28.86 6.31 8.40
C GLY A 81 -27.58 6.86 9.04
N ASN A 82 -27.49 8.20 9.12
CA ASN A 82 -26.45 8.87 9.89
C ASN A 82 -26.59 8.56 11.37
N VAL A 83 -25.47 8.53 12.09
CA VAL A 83 -25.44 8.44 13.55
C VAL A 83 -25.73 9.83 14.14
N ASP A 84 -26.54 9.89 15.19
CA ASP A 84 -26.84 11.14 15.91
C ASP A 84 -25.57 11.74 16.55
N ALA A 85 -25.51 13.06 16.62
CA ALA A 85 -24.31 13.79 17.06
C ALA A 85 -23.90 13.47 18.51
N ASP A 86 -24.86 13.07 19.35
CA ASP A 86 -24.62 12.80 20.77
C ASP A 86 -24.12 11.37 21.03
N ILE A 87 -24.10 10.50 20.02
CA ILE A 87 -23.66 9.11 20.15
C ILE A 87 -22.17 9.00 19.83
N GLN A 88 -21.38 8.61 20.83
CA GLN A 88 -19.96 8.35 20.64
C GLN A 88 -19.76 6.97 20.00
N VAL A 89 -19.36 6.97 18.73
CA VAL A 89 -18.96 5.77 17.99
C VAL A 89 -17.61 5.99 17.33
N GLY A 90 -16.89 4.89 17.13
CA GLY A 90 -15.62 4.86 16.43
C GLY A 90 -15.23 3.44 16.08
N PRO A 91 -14.20 3.26 15.25
CA PRO A 91 -13.67 1.94 14.97
C PRO A 91 -13.05 1.31 16.22
N SER A 92 -12.96 -0.03 16.24
CA SER A 92 -12.19 -0.74 17.25
C SER A 92 -10.70 -0.40 17.17
N ASN A 93 -9.97 -0.63 18.27
CA ASN A 93 -8.51 -0.53 18.23
C ASN A 93 -7.95 -1.48 17.16
N LEU A 94 -6.89 -1.04 16.46
CA LEU A 94 -6.30 -1.77 15.34
C LEU A 94 -7.33 -2.16 14.26
N TRP A 95 -8.23 -1.23 13.91
CA TRP A 95 -9.35 -1.43 12.99
C TRP A 95 -9.03 -2.28 11.74
N MET A 96 -7.94 -1.96 11.03
CA MET A 96 -7.52 -2.69 9.84
C MET A 96 -7.23 -4.17 10.12
N HIS A 97 -6.69 -4.49 11.29
CA HIS A 97 -6.44 -5.87 11.72
C HIS A 97 -7.72 -6.58 12.23
N ALA A 98 -8.71 -5.81 12.67
CA ALA A 98 -9.99 -6.34 13.13
C ALA A 98 -11.01 -6.55 11.99
N LEU A 99 -10.81 -5.92 10.84
CA LEU A 99 -11.71 -6.03 9.68
C LEU A 99 -11.65 -7.38 8.98
N PHE A 100 -10.47 -8.01 8.94
CA PHE A 100 -10.22 -9.20 8.13
C PHE A 100 -9.84 -10.38 9.01
N SER A 101 -10.53 -11.51 8.85
CA SER A 101 -10.19 -12.75 9.53
C SER A 101 -9.00 -13.47 8.89
N GLN A 102 -8.70 -13.18 7.63
CA GLN A 102 -7.67 -13.81 6.82
C GLN A 102 -7.18 -12.84 5.74
N VAL A 103 -5.89 -12.88 5.44
CA VAL A 103 -5.24 -12.15 4.35
C VAL A 103 -4.28 -13.13 3.68
N GLU A 104 -4.38 -13.27 2.36
CA GLU A 104 -3.59 -14.19 1.53
C GLU A 104 -2.87 -13.44 0.41
#